data_AF-A0A940DP74-F1
#
_entry.id   AF-A0A940DP74-F1
#
_cell.length_a   1.000
_cell.length_b   1.000
_cell.length_c   1.000
_cell.angle_alpha   90.00
_cell.angle_beta   90.00
_cell.angle_gamma   90.00
#
_symmetry.space_group_name_H-M   'P 1'
#
loop_
_entity.id
_entity.type
_entity.pdbx_description
1 polymer ?
#
loop_
_entity_poly.entity_id
_entity_poly.type
_entity_poly.pdbx_seq_one_letter_code
_entity_poly.pdbx_strand_id
1 'polypeptide(L)'
;MDLDIEKLREEVKGIEAEIKSMIGQSGGDVDYVDIPECADRGRLKELLMSRRHSLDMLFRRASDGVERFRKVNACLKDLSDRLYMKGARIYRQYLTYGMDEEFDDDFMIDADLRFVYNGPESVAVLGDEEYYGSDFNYMLNVIYDYCKDFPNAGASYSKSFRKKDRSEMTDSELELANRYDDNDWGEIKIWIPELEGIKICNAVNEICVYGNGYSVADLLRMNYFWCEVKGVYQLISDRNGDHTRLCDKD
;
A
#
# COMPACT_ATOMS: atom_id res chain seq x y z
N MET A 1 13.78 10.35 28.43
CA MET A 1 14.96 9.66 27.89
C MET A 1 15.28 10.36 26.59
N ASP A 2 16.43 11.01 26.50
CA ASP A 2 16.84 11.67 25.26
C ASP A 2 17.13 10.58 24.21
N LEU A 3 16.60 10.77 23.00
CA LEU A 3 16.93 9.90 21.86
C LEU A 3 18.41 10.11 21.51
N ASP A 4 19.18 9.03 21.53
CA ASP A 4 20.54 9.01 21.00
C ASP A 4 20.49 8.79 19.48
N ILE A 5 20.57 9.90 18.74
CA ILE A 5 20.43 9.92 17.28
C ILE A 5 21.58 9.17 16.59
N GLU A 6 22.81 9.31 17.09
CA GLU A 6 23.96 8.62 16.50
C GLU A 6 23.85 7.12 16.71
N LYS A 7 23.43 6.68 17.90
CA LYS A 7 23.20 5.26 18.16
C LYS A 7 22.12 4.69 17.24
N LEU A 8 20.99 5.38 17.06
CA LEU A 8 19.94 4.94 16.15
C LEU A 8 20.42 4.86 14.70
N ARG A 9 21.24 5.82 14.26
CA ARG A 9 21.83 5.80 12.92
C ARG A 9 22.77 4.62 12.71
N GLU A 10 23.62 4.32 13.69
CA GLU A 10 24.50 3.15 13.64
C GLU A 10 23.71 1.84 13.70
N GLU A 11 22.60 1.78 14.45
CA GLU A 11 21.67 0.65 14.43
C GLU A 11 21.07 0.45 13.03
N VAL A 12 20.58 1.52 12.37
CA VAL A 12 20.06 1.45 10.98
C VAL A 12 21.12 0.91 10.02
N LYS A 13 22.34 1.47 10.04
CA LYS A 13 23.44 1.02 9.17
C LYS A 13 23.80 -0.45 9.40
N GLY A 14 23.86 -0.89 10.66
CA GLY A 14 24.14 -2.27 11.02
C GLY A 14 23.08 -3.24 10.51
N ILE A 15 21.81 -2.88 10.68
CA ILE A 15 20.68 -3.67 10.17
C ILE A 15 20.73 -3.76 8.63
N GLU A 16 20.93 -2.65 7.94
CA GLU A 16 20.98 -2.64 6.48
C GLU A 16 22.19 -3.40 5.92
N ALA A 17 23.33 -3.36 6.62
CA ALA A 17 24.50 -4.17 6.26
C ALA A 17 24.21 -5.67 6.38
N GLU A 18 23.50 -6.09 7.44
CA GLU A 18 23.08 -7.49 7.61
C GLU A 18 22.10 -7.90 6.49
N ILE A 19 21.08 -7.09 6.19
CA ILE A 19 20.14 -7.32 5.09
C ILE A 19 20.88 -7.46 3.76
N LYS A 20 21.81 -6.55 3.45
CA LYS A 20 22.63 -6.60 2.24
C LYS A 20 23.51 -7.85 2.18
N SER A 21 23.98 -8.34 3.32
CA SER A 21 24.74 -9.60 3.38
C SER A 21 23.86 -10.84 3.17
N MET A 22 22.59 -10.79 3.57
CA MET A 22 21.63 -11.88 3.38
C MET A 22 21.13 -11.97 1.93
N ILE A 23 20.87 -10.82 1.31
CA ILE A 23 20.21 -10.74 0.00
C ILE A 23 21.25 -10.60 -1.12
N GLY A 24 22.39 -9.97 -0.84
CA GLY A 24 23.39 -9.56 -1.83
C GLY A 24 23.19 -8.11 -2.30
N GLN A 25 24.25 -7.53 -2.85
CA GLN A 25 24.12 -6.24 -3.57
C GLN A 25 23.36 -6.50 -4.87
N SER A 26 22.52 -5.56 -5.30
CA SER A 26 21.91 -5.58 -6.63
C SER A 26 23.02 -5.71 -7.68
N GLY A 27 23.24 -6.92 -8.18
CA GLY A 27 24.40 -7.25 -9.00
C GLY A 27 24.07 -7.16 -10.48
N GLY A 28 24.45 -6.05 -11.13
CA GLY A 28 24.52 -5.88 -12.59
C GLY A 28 23.17 -5.86 -13.35
N ASP A 29 23.02 -4.96 -14.32
CA ASP A 29 21.93 -4.79 -15.33
C ASP A 29 20.45 -4.87 -14.87
N VAL A 30 20.16 -5.22 -13.62
CA VAL A 30 18.82 -5.43 -13.08
C VAL A 30 18.65 -4.50 -11.89
N ASP A 31 17.83 -3.45 -12.08
CA ASP A 31 17.53 -2.44 -11.06
C ASP A 31 16.66 -2.96 -9.89
N TYR A 32 16.25 -4.24 -9.94
CA TYR A 32 15.36 -4.89 -8.99
C TYR A 32 16.08 -5.88 -8.07
N VAL A 33 15.69 -5.87 -6.80
CA VAL A 33 16.07 -6.91 -5.83
C VAL A 33 15.15 -8.11 -6.03
N ASP A 34 15.72 -9.30 -6.09
CA ASP A 34 15.01 -10.57 -5.96
C ASP A 34 15.53 -11.27 -4.71
N ILE A 35 14.71 -11.34 -3.66
CA ILE A 35 15.10 -11.98 -2.41
C ILE A 35 15.29 -13.47 -2.68
N PRO A 36 16.51 -14.02 -2.46
CA PRO A 36 16.78 -15.43 -2.73
C PRO A 36 15.80 -16.35 -2.02
N GLU A 37 15.36 -17.42 -2.67
CA GLU A 37 14.46 -18.41 -2.05
C GLU A 37 15.07 -19.03 -0.76
N CYS A 38 16.40 -19.11 -0.69
CA CYS A 38 17.13 -19.62 0.47
C CYS A 38 17.31 -18.59 1.60
N ALA A 39 16.92 -17.33 1.41
CA ALA A 39 17.05 -16.30 2.42
C ALA A 39 16.11 -16.58 3.60
N ASP A 40 16.60 -16.35 4.82
CA ASP A 40 15.79 -16.47 6.03
C ASP A 40 14.77 -15.33 6.10
N ARG A 41 13.55 -15.59 5.63
CA ARG A 41 12.44 -14.62 5.63
C ARG A 41 12.00 -14.22 7.03
N GLY A 42 12.15 -15.10 8.02
CA GLY A 42 11.84 -14.79 9.42
C GLY A 42 12.81 -13.74 9.96
N ARG A 43 14.11 -13.97 9.75
CA ARG A 43 15.15 -13.01 10.12
C ARG A 43 15.03 -11.69 9.36
N LEU A 44 14.76 -11.73 8.06
CA LEU A 44 14.56 -10.52 7.25
C LEU A 44 13.40 -9.69 7.80
N LYS A 45 12.28 -10.32 8.18
CA LYS A 45 11.15 -9.63 8.81
C LYS A 45 11.57 -8.91 10.09
N GLU A 46 12.30 -9.58 10.98
CA GLU A 46 12.78 -8.98 12.23
C GLU A 46 13.68 -7.77 11.98
N LEU A 47 14.59 -7.87 11.00
CA LEU A 47 15.47 -6.79 10.60
C LEU A 47 14.70 -5.61 10.03
N LEU A 48 13.74 -5.84 9.13
CA LEU A 48 12.88 -4.79 8.59
C LEU A 48 12.05 -4.09 9.67
N MET A 49 11.49 -4.85 10.62
CA MET A 49 10.74 -4.28 11.75
C MET A 49 11.64 -3.46 12.69
N SER A 50 12.87 -3.93 12.92
CA SER A 50 13.86 -3.20 13.74
C SER A 50 14.31 -1.91 13.04
N ARG A 51 14.59 -1.98 11.73
CA ARG A 51 14.92 -0.81 10.90
C ARG A 51 13.80 0.22 10.96
N ARG A 52 12.56 -0.24 10.76
CA ARG A 52 11.37 0.61 10.85
C ARG A 52 11.31 1.35 12.18
N HIS A 53 11.48 0.64 13.29
CA HIS A 53 11.46 1.25 14.61
C HIS A 53 12.54 2.33 14.77
N SER A 54 13.79 2.04 14.38
CA SER A 54 14.89 3.02 14.49
C SER A 54 14.65 4.25 13.61
N LEU A 55 14.12 4.08 12.40
CA LEU A 55 13.76 5.18 11.50
C LEU A 55 12.59 6.02 12.01
N ASP A 56 11.54 5.38 12.54
CA ASP A 56 10.41 6.07 13.16
C ASP A 56 10.86 6.88 14.38
N MET A 57 11.85 6.38 15.14
CA MET A 57 12.47 7.13 16.24
C MET A 57 13.32 8.31 15.74
N LEU A 58 14.11 8.14 14.67
CA LEU A 58 14.84 9.24 14.04
C LEU A 58 13.90 10.31 13.48
N PHE A 59 12.76 9.92 12.92
CA PHE A 59 11.75 10.85 12.39
C PHE A 59 11.27 11.86 13.44
N ARG A 60 11.22 11.47 14.72
CA ARG A 60 10.80 12.33 15.84
C ARG A 60 11.61 13.60 16.01
N ARG A 61 12.86 13.61 15.52
CA ARG A 61 13.76 14.77 15.55
C ARG A 61 13.97 15.42 14.19
N ALA A 62 13.31 14.93 13.14
CA ALA A 62 13.37 15.53 11.81
C ALA A 62 12.60 16.86 11.78
N SER A 63 13.28 17.96 11.47
CA SER A 63 12.73 19.31 11.57
C SER A 63 11.62 19.61 10.56
N ASP A 64 11.62 18.95 9.40
CA ASP A 64 10.63 19.10 8.33
C ASP A 64 9.77 17.84 8.08
N GLY A 65 10.02 16.77 8.84
CA GLY A 65 9.36 15.47 8.68
C GLY A 65 7.84 15.54 8.80
N VAL A 66 7.33 16.29 9.78
CA VAL A 66 5.88 16.43 10.02
C VAL A 66 5.18 17.14 8.85
N GLU A 67 5.80 18.16 8.27
CA GLU A 67 5.19 18.90 7.16
C GLU A 67 5.20 18.08 5.87
N ARG A 68 6.29 17.34 5.61
CA ARG A 68 6.34 16.37 4.50
C ARG A 68 5.29 15.28 4.69
N PHE A 69 5.13 14.77 5.91
CA PHE A 69 4.11 13.78 6.25
C PHE A 69 2.71 14.28 5.94
N ARG A 70 2.36 15.53 6.32
CA ARG A 70 1.05 16.11 5.98
C ARG A 70 0.78 16.11 4.47
N LYS A 71 1.79 16.45 3.67
CA LYS A 71 1.67 16.48 2.21
C LYS A 71 1.45 15.08 1.63
N VAL A 72 2.23 14.09 2.07
CA VAL A 72 2.08 12.70 1.61
C VAL A 72 0.75 12.11 2.07
N ASN A 73 0.33 12.35 3.31
CA ASN A 73 -0.98 11.93 3.83
C ASN A 73 -2.14 12.51 3.03
N ALA A 74 -2.09 13.82 2.71
CA ALA A 74 -3.11 14.46 1.88
C ALA A 74 -3.11 13.91 0.45
N CYS A 75 -1.94 13.66 -0.14
CA CYS A 75 -1.81 13.06 -1.46
C CYS A 75 -2.42 11.66 -1.50
N LEU A 76 -2.07 10.78 -0.55
CA LEU A 76 -2.61 9.43 -0.49
C LEU A 76 -4.10 9.39 -0.22
N LYS A 77 -4.62 10.35 0.57
CA LYS A 77 -6.06 10.52 0.73
C LYS A 77 -6.75 10.90 -0.59
N ASP A 78 -6.20 11.85 -1.34
CA ASP A 78 -6.77 12.23 -2.63
C ASP A 78 -6.71 11.08 -3.65
N LEU A 79 -5.62 10.30 -3.66
CA LEU A 79 -5.51 9.10 -4.48
C LEU A 79 -6.52 8.02 -4.09
N SER A 80 -6.72 7.76 -2.80
CA SER A 80 -7.73 6.80 -2.35
C SER A 80 -9.13 7.26 -2.73
N ASP A 81 -9.49 8.53 -2.48
CA ASP A 81 -10.80 9.07 -2.87
C ASP A 81 -11.03 8.95 -4.39
N ARG A 82 -10.01 9.22 -5.23
CA ARG A 82 -10.08 9.04 -6.69
C ARG A 82 -10.25 7.58 -7.11
N LEU A 83 -9.61 6.64 -6.41
CA LEU A 83 -9.76 5.21 -6.64
C LEU A 83 -11.24 4.80 -6.47
N TYR A 84 -11.85 5.15 -5.33
CA TYR A 84 -13.26 4.85 -5.04
C TYR A 84 -14.20 5.51 -6.05
N MET A 85 -14.01 6.80 -6.35
CA MET A 85 -14.81 7.49 -7.38
C MET A 85 -14.70 6.81 -8.75
N LYS A 86 -13.51 6.36 -9.14
CA LYS A 86 -13.29 5.67 -10.42
C LYS A 86 -14.02 4.34 -10.47
N GLY A 87 -13.93 3.51 -9.43
CA GLY A 87 -14.64 2.23 -9.42
C GLY A 87 -16.15 2.39 -9.30
N ALA A 88 -16.64 3.36 -8.53
CA ALA A 88 -18.06 3.72 -8.50
C ALA A 88 -18.60 4.09 -9.88
N ARG A 89 -17.81 4.86 -10.66
CA ARG A 89 -18.18 5.22 -12.03
C ARG A 89 -18.20 4.01 -12.97
N ILE A 90 -17.21 3.12 -12.90
CA ILE A 90 -17.17 1.91 -13.74
C ILE A 90 -18.33 0.98 -13.39
N TYR A 91 -18.61 0.78 -12.10
CA TYR A 91 -19.74 -0.04 -11.66
C TYR A 91 -21.08 0.49 -12.18
N ARG A 92 -21.32 1.81 -12.09
CA ARG A 92 -22.54 2.41 -12.64
C ARG A 92 -22.63 2.30 -14.16
N GLN A 93 -21.50 2.38 -14.87
CA GLN A 93 -21.49 2.14 -16.32
C GLN A 93 -21.97 0.73 -16.63
N TYR A 94 -21.47 -0.29 -15.91
CA TYR A 94 -21.96 -1.66 -16.03
C TYR A 94 -23.47 -1.77 -15.77
N LEU A 95 -23.96 -1.19 -14.66
CA LEU A 95 -25.39 -1.18 -14.34
C LEU A 95 -26.26 -0.49 -15.40
N THR A 96 -25.72 0.50 -16.11
CA THR A 96 -26.47 1.29 -17.12
C THR A 96 -26.52 0.59 -18.47
N TYR A 97 -25.39 0.02 -18.92
CA TYR A 97 -25.31 -0.64 -20.23
C TYR A 97 -25.93 -2.05 -20.23
N GLY A 98 -26.15 -2.63 -19.06
CA GLY A 98 -26.74 -3.95 -18.90
C GLY A 98 -25.69 -5.05 -18.93
N MET A 99 -26.08 -6.23 -18.45
CA MET A 99 -25.23 -7.42 -18.49
C MET A 99 -25.27 -8.04 -19.89
N ASP A 100 -24.13 -8.53 -20.36
CA ASP A 100 -24.11 -9.45 -21.49
C ASP A 100 -24.62 -10.81 -21.03
N GLU A 101 -25.90 -11.13 -21.29
CA GLU A 101 -26.51 -12.37 -20.80
C GLU A 101 -25.83 -13.64 -21.34
N GLU A 102 -25.03 -13.56 -22.40
CA GLU A 102 -24.28 -14.69 -22.98
C GLU A 102 -22.95 -14.95 -22.25
N PHE A 103 -22.40 -13.99 -21.50
CA PHE A 103 -21.09 -14.10 -20.88
C PHE A 103 -21.06 -13.70 -19.39
N ASP A 104 -21.77 -12.64 -19.00
CA ASP A 104 -21.71 -12.02 -17.69
C ASP A 104 -22.56 -12.78 -16.66
N ASP A 105 -22.03 -13.90 -16.17
CA ASP A 105 -22.61 -14.61 -15.02
C ASP A 105 -22.32 -13.89 -13.68
N ASP A 106 -21.24 -13.12 -13.63
CA ASP A 106 -20.93 -12.17 -12.57
C ASP A 106 -20.06 -11.02 -13.11
N PHE A 107 -20.08 -9.90 -12.39
CA PHE A 107 -19.21 -8.76 -12.63
C PHE A 107 -18.66 -8.26 -11.31
N MET A 108 -17.36 -7.99 -11.24
CA MET A 108 -16.76 -7.40 -10.06
C MET A 108 -15.86 -6.24 -10.42
N ILE A 109 -15.87 -5.22 -9.57
CA ILE A 109 -14.80 -4.23 -9.51
C ILE A 109 -13.74 -4.76 -8.56
N ASP A 110 -12.48 -4.66 -8.99
CA ASP A 110 -11.32 -4.84 -8.13
C ASP A 110 -10.44 -3.59 -8.25
N ALA A 111 -10.18 -2.93 -7.13
CA ALA A 111 -9.54 -1.63 -7.09
C ALA A 111 -8.39 -1.63 -6.08
N ASP A 112 -7.25 -1.10 -6.50
CA ASP A 112 -6.01 -1.15 -5.72
C ASP A 112 -5.20 0.14 -5.88
N LEU A 113 -4.75 0.70 -4.77
CA LEU A 113 -3.76 1.76 -4.66
C LEU A 113 -2.55 1.18 -3.93
N ARG A 114 -1.39 1.14 -4.56
CA ARG A 114 -0.15 0.60 -3.96
C ARG A 114 1.08 1.40 -4.35
N PHE A 115 2.10 1.39 -3.49
CA PHE A 115 3.44 1.83 -3.88
C PHE A 115 4.04 0.81 -4.85
N VAL A 116 4.79 1.30 -5.84
CA VAL A 116 5.49 0.45 -6.81
C VAL A 116 6.93 0.91 -6.89
N TYR A 117 7.83 0.04 -6.43
CA TYR A 117 9.23 0.24 -6.75
C TYR A 117 9.43 -0.10 -8.23
N ASN A 118 9.91 0.87 -8.99
CA ASN A 118 10.26 0.69 -10.40
C ASN A 118 11.50 1.51 -10.71
N GLY A 119 12.62 1.14 -10.12
CA GLY A 119 13.89 1.84 -10.27
C GLY A 119 14.03 3.06 -9.35
N PRO A 120 15.22 3.69 -9.34
CA PRO A 120 15.54 4.76 -8.40
C PRO A 120 14.62 5.98 -8.46
N GLU A 121 13.99 6.25 -9.60
CA GLU A 121 13.01 7.34 -9.77
C GLU A 121 11.72 7.15 -8.97
N SER A 122 11.42 5.91 -8.56
CA SER A 122 10.30 5.60 -7.67
C SER A 122 10.57 5.99 -6.21
N VAL A 123 11.82 6.39 -5.90
CA VAL A 123 12.27 6.81 -4.57
C VAL A 123 12.71 8.27 -4.61
N ALA A 124 12.00 9.14 -3.90
CA ALA A 124 12.35 10.54 -3.80
C ALA A 124 13.62 10.74 -2.95
N VAL A 125 14.53 11.58 -3.44
CA VAL A 125 15.71 12.06 -2.69
C VAL A 125 15.32 13.35 -1.97
N LEU A 126 15.38 13.33 -0.64
CA LEU A 126 14.87 14.44 0.19
C LEU A 126 15.97 15.27 0.86
N GLY A 127 17.23 14.89 0.68
CA GLY A 127 18.41 15.61 1.17
C GLY A 127 18.74 15.34 2.64
N ASP A 128 18.01 14.45 3.31
CA ASP A 128 18.22 14.05 4.71
C ASP A 128 18.67 12.57 4.83
N GLU A 129 19.14 11.98 3.72
CA GLU A 129 19.65 10.60 3.69
C GLU A 129 20.79 10.40 4.71
N GLU A 130 21.71 11.37 4.83
CA GLU A 130 22.80 11.34 5.81
C GLU A 130 22.28 11.37 7.25
N TYR A 131 21.22 12.13 7.51
CA TYR A 131 20.61 12.22 8.84
C TYR A 131 20.08 10.85 9.29
N TYR A 132 19.36 10.16 8.41
CA TYR A 132 18.82 8.82 8.69
C TYR A 132 19.88 7.71 8.60
N GLY A 133 20.95 7.91 7.82
CA GLY A 133 21.99 6.91 7.57
C GLY A 133 21.49 5.67 6.83
N SER A 134 20.40 5.80 6.07
CA SER A 134 19.71 4.69 5.40
C SER A 134 19.88 4.77 3.89
N ASP A 135 20.12 3.62 3.27
CA ASP A 135 20.04 3.42 1.83
C ASP A 135 18.60 3.15 1.42
N PHE A 136 17.78 4.20 1.42
CA PHE A 136 16.35 4.11 1.15
C PHE A 136 16.02 3.50 -0.19
N ASN A 137 16.84 3.74 -1.22
CA ASN A 137 16.60 3.19 -2.54
C ASN A 137 16.68 1.66 -2.51
N TYR A 138 17.78 1.12 -2.00
CA TYR A 138 17.96 -0.32 -1.88
C TYR A 138 16.92 -0.93 -0.94
N MET A 139 16.64 -0.28 0.19
CA MET A 139 15.73 -0.81 1.20
C MET A 139 14.26 -0.83 0.77
N LEU A 140 13.79 0.19 0.03
CA LEU A 140 12.44 0.17 -0.55
C LEU A 140 12.31 -0.94 -1.60
N ASN A 141 13.36 -1.22 -2.38
CA ASN A 141 13.40 -2.34 -3.32
C ASN A 141 13.28 -3.69 -2.60
N VAL A 142 14.04 -3.88 -1.51
CA VAL A 142 13.97 -5.07 -0.65
C VAL A 142 12.57 -5.24 -0.05
N ILE A 143 12.00 -4.19 0.54
CA ILE A 143 10.67 -4.29 1.18
C ILE A 143 9.60 -4.57 0.11
N TYR A 144 9.72 -3.97 -1.08
CA TYR A 144 8.82 -4.21 -2.19
C TYR A 144 8.82 -5.69 -2.62
N ASP A 145 10.00 -6.30 -2.84
CA ASP A 145 10.10 -7.73 -3.16
C ASP A 145 9.66 -8.63 -1.99
N TYR A 146 9.99 -8.25 -0.75
CA TYR A 146 9.54 -8.98 0.45
C TYR A 146 8.01 -9.07 0.52
N CYS A 147 7.31 -8.06 0.00
CA CYS A 147 5.85 -7.96 -0.01
C CYS A 147 5.21 -8.41 -1.33
N LYS A 148 5.94 -9.01 -2.29
CA LYS A 148 5.40 -9.28 -3.64
C LYS A 148 4.16 -10.19 -3.67
N ASP A 149 4.08 -11.16 -2.77
CA ASP A 149 2.98 -12.11 -2.71
C ASP A 149 1.72 -11.50 -2.08
N PHE A 150 1.90 -10.48 -1.25
CA PHE A 150 0.84 -9.73 -0.60
C PHE A 150 1.19 -8.23 -0.65
N PRO A 151 1.07 -7.60 -1.84
CA PRO A 151 1.41 -6.20 -2.02
C PRO A 151 0.60 -5.37 -1.04
N ASN A 152 1.27 -4.52 -0.26
CA ASN A 152 0.57 -3.67 0.69
C ASN A 152 -0.13 -2.56 -0.10
N ALA A 153 -1.44 -2.70 -0.21
CA ALA A 153 -2.28 -1.67 -0.77
C ALA A 153 -2.41 -0.54 0.26
N GLY A 154 -2.15 0.70 -0.14
CA GLY A 154 -2.68 1.84 0.61
C GLY A 154 -4.21 1.82 0.62
N ALA A 155 -4.86 1.40 -0.46
CA ALA A 155 -6.28 1.14 -0.42
C ALA A 155 -6.63 0.00 -1.37
N SER A 156 -7.40 -0.97 -0.90
CA SER A 156 -7.93 -2.03 -1.74
C SER A 156 -9.39 -2.27 -1.40
N TYR A 157 -10.22 -2.44 -2.43
CA TYR A 157 -11.59 -2.87 -2.26
C TYR A 157 -12.07 -3.63 -3.49
N SER A 158 -13.01 -4.54 -3.25
CA SER A 158 -13.72 -5.24 -4.31
C SER A 158 -15.22 -5.06 -4.16
N LYS A 159 -15.94 -4.98 -5.28
CA LYS A 159 -17.40 -4.87 -5.32
C LYS A 159 -17.95 -5.84 -6.36
N SER A 160 -18.60 -6.90 -5.88
CA SER A 160 -19.35 -7.81 -6.74
C SER A 160 -20.67 -7.20 -7.18
N PHE A 161 -21.17 -7.66 -8.32
CA PHE A 161 -22.47 -7.31 -8.84
C PHE A 161 -23.58 -7.80 -7.89
N ARG A 162 -24.62 -6.98 -7.70
CA ARG A 162 -25.82 -7.38 -6.97
C ARG A 162 -27.05 -7.01 -7.78
N LYS A 163 -27.97 -7.96 -7.91
CA LYS A 163 -29.19 -7.81 -8.72
C LYS A 163 -30.08 -6.65 -8.31
N LYS A 164 -30.03 -6.25 -7.02
CA LYS A 164 -30.80 -5.13 -6.48
C LYS A 164 -30.15 -3.76 -6.73
N ASP A 165 -28.89 -3.73 -7.15
CA ASP A 165 -28.17 -2.47 -7.35
C ASP A 165 -28.70 -1.75 -8.59
N ARG A 166 -28.76 -0.43 -8.52
CA ARG A 166 -29.28 0.45 -9.57
C ARG A 166 -28.31 1.60 -9.79
N SER A 167 -28.23 2.08 -11.02
CA SER A 167 -27.24 3.11 -11.40
C SER A 167 -27.43 4.43 -10.65
N GLU A 168 -28.66 4.71 -10.23
CA GLU A 168 -29.08 5.92 -9.53
C GLU A 168 -28.78 5.89 -8.02
N MET A 169 -28.43 4.72 -7.48
CA MET A 169 -28.04 4.59 -6.07
C MET A 169 -26.77 5.39 -5.79
N THR A 170 -26.72 5.99 -4.61
CA THR A 170 -25.55 6.73 -4.10
C THR A 170 -24.35 5.79 -3.89
N ASP A 171 -23.13 6.36 -3.84
CA ASP A 171 -21.92 5.56 -3.54
C ASP A 171 -22.07 4.79 -2.23
N SER A 172 -22.74 5.39 -1.24
CA SER A 172 -23.02 4.77 0.05
C SER A 172 -23.98 3.59 -0.02
N GLU A 173 -25.02 3.67 -0.85
CA GLU A 173 -25.98 2.58 -1.06
C GLU A 173 -25.37 1.43 -1.89
N LEU A 174 -24.44 1.76 -2.78
CA LEU A 174 -23.66 0.79 -3.56
C LEU A 174 -22.45 0.23 -2.81
N GLU A 175 -22.21 0.65 -1.56
CA GLU A 175 -21.01 0.26 -0.78
C GLU A 175 -19.68 0.62 -1.49
N LEU A 176 -19.69 1.70 -2.28
CA LEU A 176 -18.57 2.23 -3.05
C LEU A 176 -18.08 3.59 -2.52
N ALA A 177 -18.60 4.05 -1.39
CA ALA A 177 -18.09 5.23 -0.70
C ALA A 177 -16.82 4.89 0.09
N ASN A 178 -15.78 5.73 0.01
CA ASN A 178 -14.59 5.61 0.86
C ASN A 178 -14.93 5.98 2.31
N ARG A 179 -15.33 4.99 3.12
CA ARG A 179 -15.69 5.20 4.54
C ARG A 179 -14.53 4.99 5.49
N TYR A 180 -13.40 4.43 5.04
CA TYR A 180 -12.25 4.13 5.89
C TYR A 180 -11.59 5.38 6.46
N ASP A 181 -11.73 6.51 5.78
CA ASP A 181 -11.26 7.81 6.27
C ASP A 181 -12.31 8.59 7.09
N ASP A 182 -13.57 8.12 7.16
CA ASP A 182 -14.65 8.87 7.82
C ASP A 182 -14.60 8.72 9.34
N ASN A 183 -14.33 7.50 9.82
CA ASN A 183 -14.17 7.22 11.24
C ASN A 183 -12.75 6.73 11.55
N ASP A 184 -12.41 6.81 12.82
CA ASP A 184 -11.14 6.33 13.33
C ASP A 184 -11.25 4.82 13.57
N TRP A 185 -11.32 4.03 12.48
CA TRP A 185 -11.76 2.63 12.47
C TRP A 185 -10.76 1.60 13.06
N GLY A 186 -9.62 2.02 13.64
CA GLY A 186 -8.51 1.09 13.92
C GLY A 186 -7.96 1.11 15.34
N GLU A 187 -7.88 -0.08 15.95
CA GLU A 187 -7.16 -0.39 17.20
C GLU A 187 -5.63 -0.27 17.06
N ILE A 188 -5.10 -0.18 15.83
CA ILE A 188 -3.66 -0.10 15.54
C ILE A 188 -3.41 1.11 14.61
N LYS A 189 -2.53 2.02 15.05
CA LYS A 189 -2.22 3.27 14.34
C LYS A 189 -0.73 3.52 14.38
N ILE A 190 -0.24 4.36 13.46
CA ILE A 190 1.10 4.93 13.57
C ILE A 190 1.18 5.68 14.90
N TRP A 191 2.05 5.21 15.80
CA TRP A 191 2.22 5.81 17.11
C TRP A 191 3.53 6.59 17.17
N ILE A 192 3.52 7.78 16.58
CA ILE A 192 4.60 8.77 16.63
C ILE A 192 4.02 10.04 17.29
N PRO A 193 4.51 10.44 18.48
CA PRO A 193 3.97 11.60 19.20
C PRO A 193 3.92 12.89 18.37
N GLU A 194 4.92 13.09 17.51
CA GLU A 194 5.05 14.28 16.67
C GLU A 194 3.99 14.34 15.54
N LEU A 195 3.23 13.26 15.33
CA LEU A 195 2.07 13.20 14.42
C LEU A 195 0.73 13.36 15.15
N GLU A 196 0.74 13.54 16.47
CA GLU A 196 -0.47 13.73 17.27
C GLU A 196 -1.31 14.90 16.75
N GLY A 197 -2.62 14.69 16.63
CA GLY A 197 -3.57 15.67 16.10
C GLY A 197 -3.68 15.71 14.57
N ILE A 198 -2.88 14.94 13.83
CA ILE A 198 -3.07 14.76 12.38
C ILE A 198 -4.08 13.63 12.15
N LYS A 199 -5.11 13.88 11.34
CA LYS A 199 -5.99 12.81 10.84
C LYS A 199 -5.25 12.03 9.75
N ILE A 200 -4.67 10.91 10.15
CA ILE A 200 -3.94 9.99 9.25
C ILE A 200 -4.96 9.23 8.42
N CYS A 201 -4.82 9.26 7.08
CA CYS A 201 -5.72 8.53 6.20
C CYS A 201 -5.42 7.02 6.24
N ASN A 202 -6.43 6.21 5.88
CA ASN A 202 -6.32 4.76 5.90
C ASN A 202 -5.14 4.27 5.08
N ALA A 203 -4.86 4.89 3.93
CA ALA A 203 -3.75 4.48 3.08
C ALA A 203 -2.37 4.63 3.70
N VAL A 204 -2.17 5.67 4.50
CA VAL A 204 -0.93 5.81 5.27
C VAL A 204 -0.87 4.74 6.37
N ASN A 205 -1.98 4.46 7.06
CA ASN A 205 -2.01 3.41 8.07
C ASN A 205 -1.73 2.02 7.47
N GLU A 206 -2.36 1.65 6.36
CA GLU A 206 -2.13 0.37 5.68
C GLU A 206 -0.66 0.18 5.31
N ILE A 207 -0.03 1.22 4.75
CA ILE A 207 1.39 1.16 4.37
C ILE A 207 2.30 1.03 5.59
N CYS A 208 2.10 1.87 6.61
CA CYS A 208 3.09 2.03 7.68
C CYS A 208 2.76 1.28 8.97
N VAL A 209 1.58 0.68 9.15
CA VAL A 209 1.21 0.03 10.42
C VAL A 209 1.43 -1.48 10.36
N TYR A 210 1.04 -2.10 9.26
CA TYR A 210 1.11 -3.55 9.10
C TYR A 210 2.56 -4.07 9.03
N GLY A 211 2.74 -5.37 9.24
CA GLY A 211 4.04 -6.02 9.48
C GLY A 211 4.97 -6.16 8.26
N ASN A 212 4.91 -5.19 7.35
CA ASN A 212 5.63 -5.15 6.07
C ASN A 212 7.01 -4.47 6.16
N GLY A 213 7.24 -3.65 7.19
CA GLY A 213 8.54 -3.04 7.48
C GLY A 213 8.75 -1.62 6.93
N TYR A 214 7.74 -0.99 6.32
CA TYR A 214 7.86 0.42 5.92
C TYR A 214 7.77 1.36 7.14
N SER A 215 8.76 2.23 7.30
CA SER A 215 8.73 3.34 8.26
C SER A 215 8.02 4.58 7.69
N VAL A 216 7.78 5.56 8.55
CA VAL A 216 7.33 6.88 8.10
C VAL A 216 8.40 7.55 7.22
N ALA A 217 9.69 7.36 7.50
CA ALA A 217 10.76 7.91 6.68
C ALA A 217 10.82 7.27 5.27
N ASP A 218 10.43 5.99 5.16
CA ASP A 218 10.29 5.30 3.88
C ASP A 218 9.08 5.84 3.11
N LEU A 219 7.92 6.00 3.78
CA LEU A 219 6.71 6.58 3.20
C LEU A 219 6.96 7.95 2.57
N LEU A 220 7.73 8.82 3.23
CA LEU A 220 8.06 10.15 2.70
C LEU A 220 8.82 10.10 1.36
N ARG A 221 9.45 8.97 1.05
CA ARG A 221 10.24 8.76 -0.16
C ARG A 221 9.51 7.99 -1.25
N MET A 222 8.36 7.41 -0.95
CA MET A 222 7.55 6.74 -1.95
C MET A 222 7.05 7.78 -2.98
N ASN A 223 7.61 7.72 -4.18
CA ASN A 223 7.32 8.70 -5.24
C ASN A 223 6.40 8.14 -6.33
N TYR A 224 6.22 6.82 -6.37
CA TYR A 224 5.44 6.18 -7.43
C TYR A 224 4.33 5.30 -6.86
N PHE A 225 3.10 5.77 -7.03
CA PHE A 225 1.89 5.03 -6.63
C PHE A 225 1.11 4.60 -7.86
N TRP A 226 0.78 3.32 -7.92
CA TRP A 226 -0.12 2.78 -8.92
C TRP A 226 -1.53 2.78 -8.35
N CYS A 227 -2.43 3.51 -9.00
CA CYS A 227 -3.86 3.53 -8.73
C CYS A 227 -4.58 2.82 -9.88
N GLU A 228 -5.16 1.66 -9.60
CA GLU A 228 -5.69 0.72 -10.60
C GLU A 228 -7.13 0.33 -10.27
N VAL A 229 -8.01 0.35 -11.27
CA VAL A 229 -9.37 -0.18 -11.14
C VAL A 229 -9.65 -1.11 -12.31
N LYS A 230 -9.99 -2.35 -12.01
CA LYS A 230 -10.34 -3.42 -12.94
C LYS A 230 -11.83 -3.67 -12.88
N GLY A 231 -12.46 -3.76 -14.06
CA GLY A 231 -13.75 -4.42 -14.20
C GLY A 231 -13.49 -5.84 -14.67
N VAL A 232 -13.96 -6.82 -13.91
CA VAL A 232 -13.76 -8.25 -14.19
C VAL A 232 -15.13 -8.83 -14.54
N TYR A 233 -15.24 -9.28 -15.78
CA TYR A 233 -16.42 -9.93 -16.34
C TYR A 233 -16.19 -11.45 -16.26
N GLN A 234 -17.16 -12.18 -15.71
CA GLN A 234 -16.98 -13.59 -15.36
C GLN A 234 -18.07 -14.46 -15.94
N LEU A 235 -17.66 -15.53 -16.62
CA LEU A 235 -18.50 -16.65 -17.02
C LEU A 235 -18.19 -17.84 -16.11
N ILE A 236 -19.21 -18.44 -15.52
CA ILE A 236 -19.08 -19.53 -14.55
C ILE A 236 -19.89 -20.71 -15.05
N SER A 237 -19.22 -21.69 -15.62
CA SER A 237 -19.86 -22.89 -16.15
C SER A 237 -19.47 -24.13 -15.37
N ASP A 238 -20.41 -25.07 -15.22
CA ASP A 238 -20.09 -26.43 -14.83
C ASP A 238 -19.45 -27.22 -15.99
N ARG A 239 -19.12 -28.50 -15.76
CA ARG A 239 -18.50 -29.37 -16.78
C ARG A 239 -19.42 -29.68 -17.97
N ASN A 240 -20.73 -29.46 -17.83
CA ASN A 240 -21.73 -29.71 -18.86
C ASN A 240 -21.97 -28.48 -19.74
N GLY A 241 -21.44 -27.32 -19.38
CA GLY A 241 -21.70 -26.06 -20.08
C GLY A 241 -22.82 -25.24 -19.44
N ASP A 242 -23.35 -25.65 -18.28
CA ASP A 242 -24.44 -24.95 -17.63
C ASP A 242 -23.90 -23.77 -16.81
N HIS A 243 -24.43 -22.58 -17.12
CA HIS A 243 -24.06 -21.32 -16.48
C HIS A 243 -24.56 -21.25 -15.04
N THR A 244 -23.74 -20.70 -14.15
CA THR A 244 -24.06 -20.47 -12.74
C THR A 244 -23.92 -18.99 -12.43
N ARG A 245 -25.05 -18.26 -12.42
CA ARG A 245 -25.08 -16.86 -12.01
C ARG A 245 -24.97 -16.75 -10.50
N LEU A 246 -23.84 -16.25 -10.01
CA LEU A 246 -23.63 -16.09 -8.56
C LEU A 246 -24.55 -15.02 -7.96
N CYS A 247 -24.93 -14.03 -8.78
CA CYS A 247 -25.81 -12.93 -8.40
C CYS A 247 -27.31 -13.29 -8.31
N ASP A 248 -27.70 -14.54 -8.55
CA ASP A 248 -29.08 -15.02 -8.35
C ASP A 248 -29.33 -15.58 -6.93
N LYS A 249 -28.33 -15.55 -6.04
CA LYS A 249 -28.43 -16.07 -4.66
C LYS A 249 -28.69 -15.00 -3.57
N ASP A 250 -28.72 -13.71 -3.93
CA ASP A 250 -28.88 -12.57 -3.03
C ASP A 250 -30.19 -11.78 -3.23
#